data_AF-A0A1F8V4A3-F1
#
_entry.id   AF-A0A1F8V4A3-F1
#
_cell.length_a   1.000
_cell.length_b   1.000
_cell.length_c   1.000
_cell.angle_alpha   90.00
_cell.angle_beta   90.00
_cell.angle_gamma   90.00
#
_symmetry.space_group_name_H-M   'P 1'
#
loop_
_entity.id
_entity.type
_entity.pdbx_description
1 polymer ?
#
loop_
_entity_poly.entity_id
_entity_poly.type
_entity_poly.pdbx_seq_one_letter_code
_entity_poly.pdbx_strand_id
1 'polypeptide(L)'
;MQTLTLDVIRLTPNSIDGDLIYNTALILLGDEDYSFSTPDINSDTDAVNIKNIIDYNDVKATFENYYSNGYLSRITTFLNGKTNYQIYQIALDYTDGWYGGIAKLPLMEEVDVSSLHAISCAQAYADYFEYLKSNE
;
A
#
# COMPACT_ATOMS: atom_id res chain seq x y z
N MET A 1 1.04 -2.55 4.00
CA MET A 1 -0.36 -2.59 4.45
C MET A 1 -0.53 -3.13 5.86
N GLN A 2 0.01 -4.32 6.20
CA GLN A 2 -0.11 -4.84 7.57
C GLN A 2 0.39 -3.86 8.64
N THR A 3 1.58 -3.26 8.44
CA THR A 3 2.15 -2.28 9.37
C THR A 3 1.31 -1.01 9.50
N LEU A 4 0.75 -0.49 8.39
CA LEU A 4 -0.17 0.65 8.40
C LEU A 4 -1.39 0.33 9.25
N THR A 5 -2.02 -0.83 9.03
CA THR A 5 -3.19 -1.25 9.82
C THR A 5 -2.87 -1.39 11.30
N LEU A 6 -1.68 -1.90 11.66
CA LEU A 6 -1.22 -1.94 13.05
C LEU A 6 -1.06 -0.54 13.66
N ASP A 7 -0.45 0.39 12.92
CA ASP A 7 -0.30 1.77 13.36
C ASP A 7 -1.66 2.44 13.59
N VAL A 8 -2.62 2.24 12.67
CA VAL A 8 -3.98 2.77 12.81
C VAL A 8 -4.69 2.17 14.02
N ILE A 9 -4.62 0.85 14.22
CA ILE A 9 -5.23 0.19 15.40
C ILE A 9 -4.62 0.72 16.70
N ARG A 10 -3.30 0.95 16.72
CA ARG A 10 -2.60 1.51 17.88
C ARG A 10 -3.10 2.91 18.24
N LEU A 11 -3.46 3.72 17.23
CA LEU A 11 -3.92 5.10 17.40
C LEU A 11 -5.44 5.23 17.58
N THR A 12 -6.21 4.25 17.11
CA THR A 12 -7.68 4.24 17.17
C THR A 12 -8.22 2.93 17.81
N PRO A 13 -7.70 2.52 18.97
CA PRO A 13 -7.96 1.18 19.52
C PRO A 13 -9.44 0.96 19.79
N ASN A 14 -9.98 -0.15 19.29
CA ASN A 14 -11.40 -0.52 19.41
C ASN A 14 -12.37 0.54 18.87
N SER A 15 -11.91 1.46 18.02
CA SER A 15 -12.79 2.44 17.40
C SER A 15 -13.84 1.74 16.53
N ILE A 16 -15.08 2.21 16.66
CA ILE A 16 -16.20 1.87 15.78
C ILE A 16 -16.55 3.04 14.84
N ASP A 17 -15.76 4.11 14.89
CA ASP A 17 -15.88 5.29 14.03
C ASP A 17 -15.01 5.09 12.78
N GLY A 18 -15.67 4.76 11.67
CA GLY A 18 -15.01 4.46 10.40
C GLY A 18 -14.31 5.68 9.78
N ASP A 19 -14.84 6.88 10.02
CA ASP A 19 -14.28 8.13 9.51
C ASP A 19 -13.01 8.48 10.28
N LEU A 20 -13.00 8.29 11.61
CA LEU A 20 -11.78 8.45 12.41
C LEU A 20 -10.68 7.50 11.93
N ILE A 21 -10.99 6.22 11.74
CA ILE A 21 -10.03 5.21 11.28
C ILE A 21 -9.49 5.56 9.90
N TYR A 22 -10.37 5.89 8.95
CA TYR A 22 -10.00 6.26 7.59
C TYR A 22 -9.09 7.50 7.54
N ASN A 23 -9.48 8.57 8.24
CA ASN A 23 -8.69 9.79 8.28
C ASN A 23 -7.33 9.57 8.96
N THR A 24 -7.29 8.73 10.00
CA THR A 24 -6.02 8.33 10.62
C THR A 24 -5.13 7.62 9.61
N ALA A 25 -5.66 6.63 8.87
CA ALA A 25 -4.91 5.93 7.84
C ALA A 25 -4.36 6.87 6.75
N LEU A 26 -5.15 7.84 6.28
CA LEU A 26 -4.69 8.83 5.31
C LEU A 26 -3.58 9.72 5.83
N ILE A 27 -3.63 10.12 7.11
CA ILE A 27 -2.57 10.94 7.72
C ILE A 27 -1.25 10.18 7.76
N LEU A 28 -1.29 8.90 8.09
CA LEU A 28 -0.09 8.06 8.18
C LEU A 28 0.50 7.74 6.80
N LEU A 29 -0.34 7.65 5.77
CA LEU A 29 0.10 7.39 4.41
C LEU A 29 0.92 8.56 3.86
N GLY A 30 2.19 8.29 3.57
CA GLY A 30 3.13 9.30 3.09
C GLY A 30 3.84 10.08 4.18
N ASP A 31 3.53 9.85 5.46
CA ASP A 31 4.24 10.41 6.60
C ASP A 31 5.60 9.72 6.78
N GLU A 32 6.67 10.50 6.97
CA GLU A 32 8.04 9.99 7.11
C GLU A 32 8.30 9.32 8.48
N ASP A 33 7.48 9.62 9.49
CA ASP A 33 7.61 9.06 10.83
C ASP A 33 6.86 7.71 11.00
N TYR A 34 6.12 7.26 9.98
CA TYR A 34 5.27 6.07 10.04
C TYR A 34 5.51 5.11 8.87
N SER A 35 4.86 3.94 8.93
CA SER A 35 4.98 2.94 7.87
C SER A 35 4.31 3.42 6.58
N PHE A 36 4.98 3.19 5.43
CA PHE A 36 4.60 3.70 4.10
C PHE A 36 4.85 5.20 3.90
N SER A 37 6.08 5.65 4.20
CA SER A 37 6.55 6.97 3.76
C SER A 37 6.51 7.09 2.23
N THR A 38 6.45 8.32 1.72
CA THR A 38 6.48 8.53 0.25
C THR A 38 7.71 7.89 -0.42
N PRO A 39 8.93 7.98 0.15
CA PRO A 39 10.10 7.23 -0.35
C PRO A 39 9.92 5.70 -0.37
N ASP A 40 9.30 5.11 0.66
CA ASP A 40 9.07 3.66 0.72
C ASP A 40 8.06 3.22 -0.34
N ILE A 41 6.95 3.96 -0.48
CA ILE A 41 5.93 3.72 -1.51
C ILE A 41 6.57 3.76 -2.90
N ASN A 42 7.40 4.76 -3.15
CA ASN A 42 8.13 4.91 -4.41
C ASN A 42 9.09 3.75 -4.66
N SER A 43 9.79 3.28 -3.63
CA SER A 43 10.75 2.19 -3.73
C SER A 43 10.07 0.84 -3.98
N ASP A 44 8.97 0.55 -3.28
CA ASP A 44 8.16 -0.65 -3.47
C ASP A 44 7.54 -0.69 -4.88
N THR A 45 7.02 0.46 -5.32
CA THR A 45 6.48 0.67 -6.67
C THR A 45 7.55 0.42 -7.73
N ASP A 46 8.73 1.02 -7.57
CA ASP A 46 9.86 0.86 -8.48
C ASP A 46 10.33 -0.59 -8.55
N ALA A 47 10.43 -1.28 -7.41
CA ALA A 47 10.84 -2.68 -7.34
C ALA A 47 9.89 -3.59 -8.14
N VAL A 48 8.57 -3.39 -8.02
CA VAL A 48 7.58 -4.16 -8.77
C VAL A 48 7.66 -3.84 -10.26
N ASN A 49 7.79 -2.57 -10.64
CA ASN A 49 7.92 -2.17 -12.04
C ASN A 49 9.17 -2.76 -12.69
N ILE A 50 10.32 -2.65 -12.02
CA ILE A 50 11.59 -3.22 -12.48
C ILE A 50 11.49 -4.74 -12.62
N LYS A 51 10.91 -5.42 -11.62
CA LYS A 51 10.70 -6.88 -11.66
C LYS A 51 9.93 -7.32 -12.91
N ASN A 52 8.98 -6.51 -13.39
CA ASN A 52 8.19 -6.83 -14.58
C ASN A 52 8.96 -6.68 -15.90
N ILE A 53 10.08 -5.96 -15.91
CA ILE A 53 10.87 -5.66 -17.11
C ILE A 53 12.31 -6.17 -17.03
N ILE A 54 12.71 -6.81 -15.94
CA ILE A 54 14.10 -7.17 -15.67
C ILE A 54 14.65 -8.17 -16.69
N ASP A 55 15.75 -7.79 -17.35
CA ASP A 55 16.60 -8.73 -18.06
C ASP A 55 17.72 -9.20 -17.11
N TYR A 56 17.66 -10.46 -16.70
CA TYR A 56 18.65 -11.04 -15.79
C TYR A 56 20.05 -11.16 -16.40
N ASN A 57 20.20 -11.04 -17.72
CA ASN A 57 21.50 -11.00 -18.37
C ASN A 57 22.13 -9.60 -18.33
N ASP A 58 21.33 -8.54 -18.18
CA ASP A 58 21.80 -7.15 -18.07
C ASP A 58 20.93 -6.34 -17.10
N VAL A 59 21.09 -6.67 -15.82
CA VAL A 59 20.39 -6.00 -14.72
C VAL A 59 20.74 -4.51 -14.69
N LYS A 60 22.01 -4.15 -14.97
CA LYS A 60 22.45 -2.76 -14.94
C LYS A 60 21.70 -1.93 -15.98
N ALA A 61 21.64 -2.39 -17.23
CA ALA A 61 20.91 -1.68 -18.28
C ALA A 61 19.41 -1.56 -17.96
N THR A 62 18.80 -2.59 -17.35
CA THR A 62 17.41 -2.52 -16.89
C THR A 62 17.20 -1.35 -15.94
N PHE A 63 18.03 -1.24 -14.90
CA PHE A 63 17.93 -0.16 -13.92
C PHE A 63 18.20 1.21 -14.55
N GLU A 64 19.25 1.34 -15.37
CA GLU A 64 19.56 2.59 -16.07
C GLU A 64 18.40 3.04 -16.96
N ASN A 65 17.77 2.12 -17.70
CA ASN A 65 16.61 2.42 -18.53
C ASN A 65 15.39 2.85 -17.70
N TYR A 66 15.10 2.12 -16.61
CA TYR A 66 13.98 2.45 -15.73
C TYR A 66 14.14 3.83 -15.09
N TYR A 67 15.30 4.12 -14.51
CA TYR A 67 15.54 5.40 -13.84
C TYR A 67 15.84 6.56 -14.80
N SER A 68 16.05 6.31 -16.09
CA SER A 68 16.14 7.39 -17.08
C SER A 68 14.79 8.02 -17.40
N ASN A 69 13.72 7.22 -17.51
CA ASN A 69 12.39 7.71 -17.90
C ASN A 69 11.21 6.96 -17.26
N GLY A 70 11.35 5.66 -16.97
CA GLY A 70 10.26 4.83 -16.44
C GLY A 70 9.74 5.24 -15.07
N TYR A 71 10.61 5.81 -14.21
CA TYR A 71 10.22 6.27 -12.87
C TYR A 71 9.23 7.44 -12.87
N LEU A 72 9.14 8.19 -13.99
CA LEU A 72 8.24 9.35 -14.11
C LEU A 72 6.77 8.93 -14.19
N SER A 73 6.50 7.69 -14.58
CA SER A 73 5.16 7.10 -14.60
C SER A 73 5.03 5.95 -13.62
N ARG A 74 5.80 5.95 -12.52
CA ARG A 74 5.95 4.78 -11.64
C ARG A 74 4.62 4.32 -11.07
N ILE A 75 3.78 5.22 -10.56
CA ILE A 75 2.49 4.90 -9.93
C ILE A 75 1.54 4.43 -11.02
N THR A 76 1.48 5.14 -12.14
CA THR A 76 0.67 4.75 -13.29
C THR A 76 1.05 3.35 -13.83
N THR A 77 2.34 3.05 -13.96
CA THR A 77 2.85 1.74 -14.40
C THR A 77 2.57 0.66 -13.36
N PHE A 78 2.79 0.94 -12.08
CA PHE A 78 2.54 0.00 -10.99
C PHE A 78 1.07 -0.39 -10.88
N LEU A 79 0.19 0.61 -10.99
CA LEU A 79 -1.25 0.39 -11.00
C LEU A 79 -1.70 -0.33 -12.27
N ASN A 80 -0.96 -0.26 -13.38
CA ASN A 80 -1.20 -1.01 -14.61
C ASN A 80 -2.68 -0.99 -15.07
N GLY A 81 -3.27 0.22 -15.07
CA GLY A 81 -4.68 0.42 -15.47
C GLY A 81 -5.74 -0.11 -14.49
N LYS A 82 -5.36 -0.48 -13.26
CA LYS A 82 -6.32 -0.87 -12.22
C LYS A 82 -7.25 0.28 -11.86
N THR A 83 -8.50 -0.06 -11.58
CA THR A 83 -9.48 0.86 -10.99
C THR A 83 -9.22 1.00 -9.49
N ASN A 84 -9.66 2.10 -8.88
CA ASN A 84 -9.60 2.30 -7.43
C ASN A 84 -10.23 1.13 -6.66
N TYR A 85 -11.36 0.60 -7.12
CA TYR A 85 -11.98 -0.60 -6.53
C TYR A 85 -11.07 -1.85 -6.57
N GLN A 86 -10.31 -2.05 -7.65
CA GLN A 86 -9.36 -3.16 -7.72
C GLN A 86 -8.18 -2.96 -6.77
N ILE A 87 -7.72 -1.72 -6.58
CA ILE A 87 -6.68 -1.38 -5.61
C ILE A 87 -7.19 -1.65 -4.19
N TYR A 88 -8.42 -1.24 -3.90
CA TYR A 88 -9.10 -1.52 -2.63
C TYR A 88 -9.17 -3.02 -2.32
N GLN A 89 -9.59 -3.86 -3.28
CA GLN A 89 -9.65 -5.31 -3.08
C GLN A 89 -8.27 -5.91 -2.78
N ILE A 90 -7.24 -5.49 -3.53
CA ILE A 90 -5.86 -5.95 -3.26
C ILE A 90 -5.40 -5.50 -1.88
N ALA A 91 -5.70 -4.28 -1.47
CA ALA A 91 -5.33 -3.78 -0.15
C ALA A 91 -6.02 -4.57 0.96
N LEU A 92 -7.29 -4.94 0.76
CA LEU A 92 -8.10 -5.68 1.74
C LEU A 92 -7.47 -7.02 2.13
N ASP A 93 -6.86 -7.73 1.18
CA ASP A 93 -6.14 -9.00 1.40
C ASP A 93 -4.97 -8.87 2.41
N TYR A 94 -4.52 -7.65 2.69
CA TYR A 94 -3.43 -7.38 3.63
C TYR A 94 -3.87 -6.57 4.85
N THR A 95 -5.09 -6.02 4.87
CA THR A 95 -5.60 -5.23 6.00
C THR A 95 -6.56 -6.01 6.89
N ASP A 96 -7.15 -7.12 6.44
CA ASP A 96 -8.05 -7.93 7.26
C ASP A 96 -7.33 -8.81 8.31
N GLY A 97 -6.01 -8.93 8.19
CA GLY A 97 -5.16 -9.70 9.10
C GLY A 97 -5.08 -11.20 8.79
N TRP A 98 -5.68 -11.67 7.68
CA TRP A 98 -5.75 -13.07 7.31
C TRP A 98 -5.27 -13.32 5.88
N TYR A 99 -4.37 -14.28 5.72
CA TYR A 99 -4.03 -14.82 4.41
C TYR A 99 -5.13 -15.77 3.94
N GLY A 100 -5.96 -15.29 3.01
CA GLY A 100 -7.02 -16.08 2.38
C GLY A 100 -8.08 -16.59 3.35
N GLY A 101 -8.26 -15.92 4.50
CA GLY A 101 -9.20 -16.33 5.56
C GLY A 101 -8.81 -17.62 6.31
N ILE A 102 -7.63 -18.19 6.04
CA ILE A 102 -7.21 -19.50 6.57
C ILE A 102 -6.13 -19.35 7.64
N ALA A 103 -5.20 -18.44 7.43
CA ALA A 103 -4.06 -18.24 8.33
C ALA A 103 -3.96 -16.77 8.74
N LYS A 104 -3.82 -16.52 10.04
CA LYS A 104 -3.54 -15.17 10.52
C LYS A 104 -2.15 -14.74 10.05
N LEU A 105 -2.03 -13.52 9.57
CA LEU A 105 -0.74 -13.00 9.10
C LEU A 105 0.21 -12.87 10.30
N PRO A 106 1.51 -13.23 10.18
CA PRO A 106 2.42 -13.25 11.32
C PRO A 106 2.53 -11.93 12.09
N LEU A 107 2.50 -10.80 11.39
CA LEU A 107 2.55 -9.47 12.03
C LEU A 107 1.25 -9.11 12.77
N MET A 108 0.17 -9.85 12.52
CA MET A 108 -1.16 -9.64 13.08
C MET A 108 -1.53 -10.70 14.11
N GLU A 109 -0.64 -11.64 14.44
CA GLU A 109 -0.97 -12.83 15.23
C GLU A 109 -1.64 -12.47 16.57
N GLU A 110 -1.14 -11.43 17.25
CA GLU A 110 -1.63 -10.97 18.55
C GLU A 110 -2.66 -9.83 18.47
N VAL A 111 -3.05 -9.39 17.28
CA VAL A 111 -3.95 -8.24 17.07
C VAL A 111 -5.29 -8.69 16.52
N ASP A 112 -6.39 -8.28 17.15
CA ASP A 112 -7.72 -8.50 16.60
C ASP A 112 -8.10 -7.36 15.66
N VAL A 113 -8.12 -7.65 14.36
CA VAL A 113 -8.41 -6.65 13.33
C VAL A 113 -9.90 -6.66 13.04
N SER A 114 -10.61 -5.64 13.50
CA SER A 114 -12.03 -5.50 13.16
C SER A 114 -12.21 -5.27 11.65
N SER A 115 -13.35 -5.70 11.10
CA SER A 115 -13.70 -5.43 9.70
C SER A 115 -13.69 -3.94 9.36
N LEU A 116 -14.01 -3.06 10.31
CA LEU A 116 -14.00 -1.62 10.08
C LEU A 116 -12.58 -1.08 9.88
N HIS A 117 -11.64 -1.52 10.71
CA HIS A 117 -10.22 -1.21 10.52
C HIS A 117 -9.71 -1.70 9.16
N ALA A 118 -10.03 -2.93 8.80
CA ALA A 118 -9.63 -3.52 7.53
C ALA A 118 -10.15 -2.71 6.32
N ILE A 119 -11.45 -2.42 6.30
CA ILE A 119 -12.12 -1.71 5.20
C ILE A 119 -11.65 -0.26 5.12
N SER A 120 -11.61 0.47 6.24
CA SER A 120 -11.19 1.88 6.25
C SER A 120 -9.72 2.04 5.84
N CYS A 121 -8.81 1.16 6.30
CA CYS A 121 -7.41 1.20 5.87
C CYS A 121 -7.25 0.87 4.38
N ALA A 122 -7.99 -0.12 3.88
CA ALA A 122 -7.94 -0.49 2.46
C ALA A 122 -8.47 0.64 1.56
N GLN A 123 -9.56 1.31 1.98
CA GLN A 123 -10.12 2.45 1.26
C GLN A 123 -9.14 3.63 1.25
N ALA A 124 -8.57 4.00 2.41
CA ALA A 124 -7.58 5.06 2.50
C ALA A 124 -6.38 4.82 1.59
N TYR A 125 -5.88 3.58 1.54
CA TYR A 125 -4.79 3.21 0.64
C TYR A 125 -5.16 3.36 -0.84
N ALA A 126 -6.33 2.87 -1.25
CA ALA A 126 -6.77 2.97 -2.63
C ALA A 126 -6.92 4.44 -3.07
N ASP A 127 -7.48 5.28 -2.20
CA ASP A 127 -7.67 6.71 -2.48
C ASP A 127 -6.35 7.46 -2.50
N TYR A 128 -5.41 7.09 -1.63
CA TYR A 128 -4.06 7.66 -1.63
C TYR A 128 -3.31 7.35 -2.93
N PHE A 129 -3.38 6.12 -3.44
CA PHE A 129 -2.76 5.77 -4.73
C PHE A 129 -3.43 6.47 -5.91
N GLU A 130 -4.75 6.67 -5.89
CA GLU A 130 -5.45 7.45 -6.92
C GLU A 130 -5.06 8.94 -6.86
N TYR A 131 -4.87 9.48 -5.65
CA TYR A 131 -4.31 10.82 -5.45
C TYR A 131 -2.89 10.92 -6.05
N LEU A 132 -1.98 10.00 -5.71
CA LEU A 132 -0.62 10.01 -6.24
C LEU A 132 -0.61 9.95 -7.77
N LYS A 133 -1.39 9.04 -8.36
CA LYS A 133 -1.55 8.89 -9.81
C LYS A 133 -2.04 10.17 -10.49
N SER A 134 -2.89 10.95 -9.82
CA SER A 134 -3.42 12.21 -10.36
C SER A 134 -2.43 13.37 -10.29
N ASN A 135 -1.31 13.21 -9.57
CA ASN A 135 -0.30 14.23 -9.32
C ASN A 135 1.11 13.84 -9.83
N GLU A 136 1.23 12.74 -10.58
CA GLU A 136 2.42 12.43 -11.42
C GLU A 136 2.47 13.31 -12.67
#